data_AF-A0A8H5P5F5-F1
#
_entry.id   AF-A0A8H5P5F5-F1
#
_cell.length_a   1.000
_cell.length_b   1.000
_cell.length_c   1.000
_cell.angle_alpha   90.00
_cell.angle_beta   90.00
_cell.angle_gamma   90.00
#
_symmetry.space_group_name_H-M   'P 1'
#
loop_
_entity.id
_entity.type
_entity.pdbx_description
1 polymer ?
#
loop_
_entity_poly.entity_id
_entity_poly.type
_entity_poly.pdbx_seq_one_letter_code
_entity_poly.pdbx_strand_id
1 'polypeptide(L)'
;MVAIASGLWWDHSKTTILAATLTLPLNYSNLLLSGLTILVTIAGSSFWNIVAFALHDWKARSANPSALDLQHQVSLRNSAGATQTLWEAFKIHKAWSKNRKKPIIKQTCSVVVPALIVSAGFAVAALFTSRVANKAYSNVVRDGGKRAKRHPAARSHVANFYANTSSSTAPSIFIRPTLPYDISIFAPYPFPARDRCIPGPDRAFSITSDFLSSHEMLGINAKFEDRVSIQLSLTYSPVHTDDLTQETGNEDGDFMEFFLGPIYGATNYTYRYNKAIGNKTGIGYLIHTTQLSTADRILYSLAQSNTYTTVANLGTAALWANNMVTGHVSFGLPEDQWKTEVIGWFQTNLAMLQAHVVDFASNTADLGPFGYVEPPRNSHLQDQCTKQLVRAVGEVQNFSVCGMLIIVCVSAALILLDCSLERIVDFVDDFYERDSVAGRARQGDNKLHLLRMALGGDDWTLGRWGIPVRDNDAKYNRPCASKRLVSYGGSNTGLTGEDIGLMQVCK
;
A
#
# COMPACT_ATOMS: atom_id res chain seq x y z
N MET A 1 -9.70 7.30 -18.51
CA MET A 1 -9.26 6.60 -17.28
C MET A 1 -8.71 5.24 -17.67
N VAL A 2 -7.56 4.83 -17.13
CA VAL A 2 -6.97 3.50 -17.37
C VAL A 2 -7.73 2.48 -16.53
N ALA A 3 -8.13 1.35 -17.11
CA ALA A 3 -8.80 0.29 -16.36
C ALA A 3 -7.78 -0.46 -15.48
N ILE A 4 -8.06 -0.56 -14.18
CA ILE A 4 -7.15 -1.16 -13.19
C ILE A 4 -7.65 -2.54 -12.76
N ALA A 5 -6.75 -3.53 -12.75
CA ALA A 5 -7.11 -4.89 -12.41
C ALA A 5 -7.33 -5.02 -10.90
N SER A 6 -8.46 -5.64 -10.54
CA SER A 6 -8.74 -6.05 -9.17
C SER A 6 -8.56 -7.56 -9.05
N GLY A 7 -8.05 -8.01 -7.91
CA GLY A 7 -7.74 -9.42 -7.66
C GLY A 7 -6.33 -9.65 -7.14
N LEU A 8 -5.98 -10.93 -7.01
CA LEU A 8 -4.69 -11.41 -6.53
C LEU A 8 -3.66 -11.38 -7.66
N TRP A 9 -2.48 -10.83 -7.38
CA TRP A 9 -1.35 -10.82 -8.31
C TRP A 9 -0.01 -10.86 -7.56
N TRP A 10 1.08 -11.07 -8.30
CA TRP A 10 2.43 -11.15 -7.75
C TRP A 10 3.23 -9.90 -8.10
N ASP A 11 3.64 -9.19 -7.05
CA ASP A 11 4.51 -8.04 -7.12
C ASP A 11 5.97 -8.49 -7.10
N HIS A 12 6.60 -8.53 -8.27
CA HIS A 12 7.99 -8.96 -8.41
C HIS A 12 8.99 -7.90 -7.91
N SER A 13 8.55 -6.72 -7.47
CA SER A 13 9.42 -5.77 -6.77
C SER A 13 9.76 -6.24 -5.36
N LYS A 14 8.93 -7.13 -4.77
CA LYS A 14 9.09 -7.67 -3.43
C LYS A 14 9.72 -9.07 -3.46
N THR A 15 10.24 -9.49 -2.31
CA THR A 15 10.70 -10.87 -2.11
C THR A 15 9.56 -11.86 -2.27
N THR A 16 9.85 -13.10 -2.65
CA THR A 16 8.86 -14.14 -3.00
C THR A 16 7.75 -14.31 -1.96
N ILE A 17 8.09 -14.18 -0.67
CA ILE A 17 7.14 -14.35 0.46
C ILE A 17 6.18 -13.15 0.58
N LEU A 18 6.61 -11.95 0.18
CA LEU A 18 5.84 -10.71 0.23
C LEU A 18 5.25 -10.30 -1.13
N ALA A 19 5.52 -11.06 -2.19
CA ALA A 19 5.10 -10.75 -3.55
C ALA A 19 3.57 -10.80 -3.71
N ALA A 20 2.89 -11.70 -3.01
CA ALA A 20 1.43 -11.84 -3.10
C ALA A 20 0.73 -10.57 -2.63
N THR A 21 0.11 -9.86 -3.59
CA THR A 21 -0.58 -8.59 -3.37
C THR A 21 -2.01 -8.71 -3.88
N LEU A 22 -2.97 -8.25 -3.08
CA LEU A 22 -4.39 -8.23 -3.43
C LEU A 22 -4.82 -6.79 -3.71
N THR A 23 -5.28 -6.50 -4.92
CA THR A 23 -5.83 -5.17 -5.27
C THR A 23 -7.35 -5.19 -5.20
N LEU A 24 -7.93 -4.24 -4.48
CA LEU A 24 -9.37 -4.08 -4.34
C LEU A 24 -9.82 -2.63 -4.60
N PRO A 25 -11.04 -2.42 -5.14
CA PRO A 25 -11.66 -1.10 -5.21
C PRO A 25 -11.84 -0.50 -3.80
N LEU A 26 -11.72 0.83 -3.69
CA LEU A 26 -11.74 1.52 -2.39
C LEU A 26 -12.90 1.14 -1.45
N ASN A 27 -14.10 0.94 -2.00
CA ASN A 27 -15.28 0.56 -1.22
C ASN A 27 -15.07 -0.76 -0.45
N TYR A 28 -14.53 -1.77 -1.12
CA TYR A 28 -14.25 -3.07 -0.52
C TYR A 28 -12.99 -3.04 0.34
N SER A 29 -11.99 -2.24 -0.04
CA SER A 29 -10.74 -2.07 0.71
C SER A 29 -10.99 -1.50 2.11
N ASN A 30 -11.86 -0.48 2.23
CA ASN A 30 -12.22 0.09 3.51
C ASN A 30 -12.96 -0.91 4.40
N LEU A 31 -13.88 -1.70 3.82
CA LEU A 31 -14.57 -2.78 4.53
C LEU A 31 -13.58 -3.83 5.07
N LEU A 32 -12.62 -4.25 4.25
CA LEU A 32 -11.59 -5.21 4.64
C LEU A 32 -10.70 -4.67 5.76
N LEU A 33 -10.27 -3.41 5.67
CA LEU A 33 -9.53 -2.72 6.72
C LEU A 33 -10.29 -2.70 8.04
N SER A 34 -11.56 -2.26 8.02
CA SER A 34 -12.41 -2.26 9.21
C SER A 34 -12.57 -3.66 9.79
N GLY A 35 -12.76 -4.69 8.96
CA GLY A 35 -12.83 -6.09 9.40
C GLY A 35 -11.55 -6.56 10.10
N LEU A 36 -10.37 -6.26 9.53
CA LEU A 36 -9.07 -6.58 10.15
C LEU A 36 -8.87 -5.85 11.47
N THR A 37 -9.24 -4.56 11.55
CA THR A 37 -9.16 -3.78 12.80
C THR A 37 -10.06 -4.38 13.89
N ILE A 38 -11.30 -4.75 13.55
CA ILE A 38 -12.23 -5.40 14.48
C ILE A 38 -11.65 -6.73 14.96
N LEU A 39 -11.09 -7.54 14.07
CA LEU A 39 -10.48 -8.82 14.42
C LEU A 39 -9.32 -8.65 15.40
N VAL A 40 -8.41 -7.70 15.16
CA VAL A 40 -7.31 -7.37 16.09
C VAL A 40 -7.84 -6.88 17.44
N THR A 41 -8.94 -6.13 17.45
CA THR A 41 -9.57 -5.66 18.69
C THR A 41 -10.13 -6.81 19.52
N ILE A 42 -10.83 -7.76 18.87
CA ILE A 42 -11.33 -8.98 19.52
C ILE A 42 -10.16 -9.82 20.06
N ALA A 43 -9.12 -10.02 19.25
CA ALA A 43 -7.92 -10.74 19.67
C ALA A 43 -7.22 -10.08 20.86
N GLY A 44 -7.21 -8.75 20.94
CA GLY A 44 -6.68 -8.01 22.09
C GLY A 44 -7.48 -8.22 23.37
N SER A 45 -8.81 -8.33 23.27
CA SER A 45 -9.65 -8.71 24.42
C SER A 45 -9.35 -10.13 24.87
N SER A 46 -9.24 -11.08 23.95
CA SER A 46 -8.90 -12.47 24.27
C SER A 46 -7.49 -12.61 24.86
N PHE A 47 -6.51 -11.89 24.32
CA PHE A 47 -5.16 -11.85 24.89
C PHE A 47 -5.17 -11.31 26.32
N TRP A 48 -5.95 -10.25 26.58
CA TRP A 48 -6.10 -9.75 27.94
C TRP A 48 -6.70 -10.79 28.87
N ASN A 49 -7.73 -11.53 28.46
CA ASN A 49 -8.33 -12.58 29.30
C ASN A 49 -7.29 -13.63 29.71
N ILE A 50 -6.42 -14.05 28.78
CA ILE A 50 -5.31 -14.97 29.06
C ILE A 50 -4.33 -14.37 30.07
N VAL A 51 -3.95 -13.10 29.90
CA VAL A 51 -3.06 -12.39 30.84
C VAL A 51 -3.72 -12.22 32.21
N ALA A 52 -5.01 -11.89 32.24
CA ALA A 52 -5.79 -11.74 33.46
C ALA A 52 -5.92 -13.05 34.22
N PHE A 53 -6.09 -14.18 33.51
CA PHE A 53 -6.05 -15.52 34.07
C PHE A 53 -4.70 -15.80 34.73
N ALA A 54 -3.59 -15.53 34.05
CA ALA A 54 -2.25 -15.75 34.60
C ALA A 54 -1.95 -14.85 35.81
N LEU A 55 -2.36 -13.57 35.77
CA LEU A 55 -2.22 -12.63 36.89
C LEU A 55 -3.09 -13.01 38.09
N HIS A 56 -4.30 -13.51 37.83
CA HIS A 56 -5.20 -14.05 38.87
C HIS A 56 -4.57 -15.26 39.54
N ASP A 57 -4.13 -16.25 38.77
CA ASP A 57 -3.49 -17.48 39.27
C ASP A 57 -2.23 -17.16 40.10
N TRP A 58 -1.39 -16.25 39.60
CA TRP A 58 -0.21 -15.79 40.32
C TRP A 58 -0.54 -15.13 41.67
N LYS A 59 -1.58 -14.28 41.71
CA LYS A 59 -2.03 -13.63 42.95
C LYS A 59 -2.69 -14.59 43.92
N ALA A 60 -3.43 -15.59 43.42
CA ALA A 60 -4.12 -16.59 44.24
C ALA A 60 -3.16 -17.51 45.02
N ARG A 61 -1.91 -17.65 44.56
CA ARG A 61 -0.87 -18.44 45.25
C ARG A 61 -0.30 -17.77 46.52
N SER A 62 -0.67 -16.53 46.82
CA SER A 62 -0.20 -15.83 48.01
C SER A 62 -0.81 -16.43 49.28
N ALA A 63 0.01 -16.87 50.24
CA ALA A 63 -0.43 -17.51 51.48
C ALA A 63 -1.20 -16.57 52.44
N ASN A 64 -0.94 -15.26 52.38
CA ASN A 64 -1.60 -14.24 53.22
C ASN A 64 -2.15 -13.11 52.34
N PRO A 65 -3.29 -13.31 51.65
CA PRO A 65 -3.84 -12.32 50.74
C PRO A 65 -4.42 -11.14 51.52
N SER A 66 -4.07 -9.91 51.10
CA SER A 66 -4.71 -8.72 51.65
C SER A 66 -6.09 -8.50 51.03
N ALA A 67 -7.00 -7.80 51.73
CA ALA A 67 -8.32 -7.46 51.16
C ALA A 67 -8.23 -6.73 49.81
N LEU A 68 -7.17 -5.93 49.58
CA LEU A 68 -6.91 -5.28 48.31
C LEU A 68 -6.52 -6.28 47.21
N ASP A 69 -5.74 -7.31 47.56
CA ASP A 69 -5.36 -8.35 46.60
C ASP A 69 -6.56 -9.21 46.20
N LEU A 70 -7.45 -9.53 47.15
CA LEU A 70 -8.71 -10.23 46.86
C LEU A 70 -9.63 -9.37 45.97
N GLN A 71 -9.76 -8.06 46.22
CA GLN A 71 -10.53 -7.17 45.34
C GLN A 71 -9.96 -7.11 43.91
N HIS A 72 -8.63 -7.10 43.77
CA HIS A 72 -7.98 -7.17 42.47
C HIS A 72 -8.17 -8.55 41.80
N GLN A 73 -8.14 -9.66 42.55
CA GLN A 73 -8.43 -11.00 42.02
C GLN A 73 -9.86 -11.08 41.48
N VAL A 74 -10.85 -10.66 42.27
CA VAL A 74 -12.25 -10.60 41.84
C VAL A 74 -12.42 -9.69 40.61
N SER A 75 -11.74 -8.54 40.57
CA SER A 75 -11.75 -7.65 39.41
C SER A 75 -11.15 -8.31 38.17
N LEU A 76 -10.00 -8.98 38.28
CA LEU A 76 -9.34 -9.68 37.18
C LEU A 76 -10.21 -10.79 36.59
N ARG A 77 -10.98 -11.50 37.43
CA ARG A 77 -11.85 -12.59 36.99
C ARG A 77 -13.12 -12.13 36.30
N ASN A 78 -13.63 -10.95 36.65
CA ASN A 78 -14.97 -10.50 36.25
C ASN A 78 -14.99 -9.31 35.29
N SER A 79 -13.86 -8.66 35.03
CA SER A 79 -13.77 -7.55 34.09
C SER A 79 -13.68 -8.06 32.65
N ALA A 80 -14.49 -7.51 31.75
CA ALA A 80 -14.39 -7.80 30.32
C ALA A 80 -13.36 -6.87 29.68
N GLY A 81 -12.12 -7.34 29.54
CA GLY A 81 -11.05 -6.61 28.86
C GLY A 81 -10.20 -5.67 29.73
N ALA A 82 -9.04 -5.27 29.19
CA ALA A 82 -8.01 -4.53 29.92
C ALA A 82 -8.45 -3.13 30.37
N THR A 83 -9.20 -2.43 29.53
CA THR A 83 -9.69 -1.08 29.79
C THR A 83 -10.68 -1.05 30.96
N GLN A 84 -11.55 -2.04 31.06
CA GLN A 84 -12.46 -2.18 32.20
C GLN A 84 -11.67 -2.48 33.48
N THR A 85 -10.70 -3.39 33.44
CA THR A 85 -9.85 -3.67 34.62
C THR A 85 -9.07 -2.43 35.08
N LEU A 86 -8.59 -1.58 34.16
CA LEU A 86 -7.94 -0.32 34.52
C LEU A 86 -8.88 0.61 35.31
N TRP A 87 -10.12 0.72 34.85
CA TRP A 87 -11.12 1.54 35.54
C TRP A 87 -11.48 0.99 36.93
N GLU A 88 -11.65 -0.33 37.05
CA GLU A 88 -11.89 -0.98 38.34
C GLU A 88 -10.69 -0.82 39.30
N ALA A 89 -9.47 -1.04 38.81
CA ALA A 89 -8.24 -0.84 39.60
C ALA A 89 -8.09 0.62 40.05
N PHE A 90 -8.46 1.60 39.22
CA PHE A 90 -8.46 3.01 39.60
C PHE A 90 -9.46 3.31 40.72
N LYS A 91 -10.70 2.79 40.62
CA LYS A 91 -11.72 2.94 41.67
C LYS A 91 -11.24 2.34 42.98
N ILE A 92 -10.70 1.13 42.94
CA ILE A 92 -10.13 0.44 44.09
C ILE A 92 -8.98 1.27 44.68
N HIS A 93 -8.03 1.72 43.86
CA HIS A 93 -6.90 2.54 44.31
C HIS A 93 -7.34 3.81 45.04
N LYS A 94 -8.27 4.56 44.45
CA LYS A 94 -8.79 5.80 45.02
C LYS A 94 -9.53 5.55 46.34
N ALA A 95 -10.32 4.47 46.43
CA ALA A 95 -11.02 4.09 47.66
C ALA A 95 -10.07 3.80 48.83
N TRP A 96 -8.92 3.16 48.57
CA TRP A 96 -7.93 2.82 49.59
C TRP A 96 -6.87 3.90 49.85
N SER A 97 -6.76 4.92 48.97
CA SER A 97 -5.73 5.96 49.00
C SER A 97 -5.62 6.75 50.32
N LYS A 98 -6.73 6.91 51.05
CA LYS A 98 -6.77 7.65 52.32
C LYS A 98 -6.58 6.78 53.57
N ASN A 99 -6.74 5.46 53.45
CA ASN A 99 -6.95 4.56 54.60
C ASN A 99 -5.78 3.60 54.88
N ARG A 100 -4.72 3.53 54.05
CA ARG A 100 -3.61 2.57 54.23
C ARG A 100 -2.23 3.18 53.99
N LYS A 101 -1.21 2.69 54.71
CA LYS A 101 0.22 3.02 54.47
C LYS A 101 0.91 1.98 53.57
N LYS A 102 1.42 2.46 52.42
CA LYS A 102 2.65 2.09 51.66
C LYS A 102 2.95 0.65 51.13
N PRO A 103 1.97 -0.22 50.78
CA PRO A 103 2.21 -0.95 49.51
C PRO A 103 1.05 -0.91 48.52
N ILE A 104 0.08 0.00 48.70
CA ILE A 104 -1.06 0.18 47.78
C ILE A 104 -0.57 0.39 46.34
N ILE A 105 0.46 1.23 46.15
CA ILE A 105 1.00 1.56 44.83
C ILE A 105 1.55 0.30 44.15
N LYS A 106 2.41 -0.49 44.83
CA LYS A 106 2.98 -1.72 44.28
C LYS A 106 1.90 -2.74 43.91
N GLN A 107 0.90 -2.92 44.78
CA GLN A 107 -0.21 -3.85 44.55
C GLN A 107 -1.10 -3.41 43.38
N THR A 108 -1.41 -2.12 43.28
CA THR A 108 -2.20 -1.57 42.16
C THR A 108 -1.40 -1.63 40.85
N CYS A 109 -0.11 -1.27 40.87
CA CYS A 109 0.77 -1.32 39.70
C CYS A 109 0.89 -2.73 39.11
N SER A 110 0.84 -3.78 39.94
CA SER A 110 0.91 -5.18 39.47
C SER A 110 -0.23 -5.57 38.52
N VAL A 111 -1.34 -4.83 38.52
CA VAL A 111 -2.49 -5.06 37.63
C VAL A 111 -2.57 -3.98 36.55
N VAL A 112 -2.36 -2.71 36.93
CA VAL A 112 -2.47 -1.56 36.02
C VAL A 112 -1.40 -1.58 34.94
N VAL A 113 -0.15 -1.94 35.27
CA VAL A 113 0.95 -1.91 34.29
C VAL A 113 0.72 -2.93 33.17
N PRO A 114 0.42 -4.22 33.44
CA PRO A 114 0.06 -5.16 32.37
C PRO A 114 -1.15 -4.71 31.56
N ALA A 115 -2.21 -4.20 32.21
CA ALA A 115 -3.41 -3.76 31.51
C ALA A 115 -3.15 -2.58 30.56
N LEU A 116 -2.33 -1.61 30.98
CA LEU A 116 -1.90 -0.50 30.12
C LEU A 116 -1.05 -0.99 28.95
N ILE A 117 -0.09 -1.89 29.19
CA ILE A 117 0.79 -2.43 28.13
C ILE A 117 -0.05 -3.16 27.07
N VAL A 118 -0.97 -4.02 27.50
CA VAL A 118 -1.84 -4.76 26.58
C VAL A 118 -2.77 -3.81 25.83
N SER A 119 -3.45 -2.90 26.54
CA SER A 119 -4.37 -1.95 25.90
C SER A 119 -3.67 -1.04 24.88
N ALA A 120 -2.50 -0.49 25.24
CA ALA A 120 -1.74 0.38 24.34
C ALA A 120 -1.16 -0.42 23.17
N GLY A 121 -0.59 -1.60 23.43
CA GLY A 121 -0.02 -2.47 22.40
C GLY A 121 -1.05 -2.88 21.35
N PHE A 122 -2.25 -3.30 21.77
CA PHE A 122 -3.31 -3.67 20.84
C PHE A 122 -3.98 -2.48 20.16
N ALA A 123 -4.06 -1.31 20.80
CA ALA A 123 -4.50 -0.08 20.13
C ALA A 123 -3.54 0.30 18.99
N VAL A 124 -2.23 0.21 19.24
CA VAL A 124 -1.21 0.43 18.21
C VAL A 124 -1.32 -0.64 17.11
N ALA A 125 -1.43 -1.93 17.46
CA ALA A 125 -1.59 -3.00 16.47
C ALA A 125 -2.84 -2.80 15.59
N ALA A 126 -3.95 -2.38 16.18
CA ALA A 126 -5.19 -2.05 15.46
C ALA A 126 -4.97 -0.91 14.44
N LEU A 127 -4.23 0.14 14.79
CA LEU A 127 -3.86 1.20 13.84
C LEU A 127 -2.91 0.71 12.75
N PHE A 128 -1.97 -0.17 13.08
CA PHE A 128 -1.03 -0.76 12.13
C PHE A 128 -1.70 -1.67 11.09
N THR A 129 -2.95 -2.11 11.29
CA THR A 129 -3.72 -2.83 10.23
C THR A 129 -3.81 -2.02 8.93
N SER A 130 -3.84 -0.69 9.03
CA SER A 130 -3.81 0.21 7.86
C SER A 130 -2.52 0.10 7.03
N ARG A 131 -1.39 -0.29 7.64
CA ARG A 131 -0.10 -0.44 6.93
C ARG A 131 -0.05 -1.67 6.04
N VAL A 132 -0.98 -2.60 6.21
CA VAL A 132 -1.14 -3.72 5.28
C VAL A 132 -1.64 -3.23 3.91
N ALA A 133 -2.32 -2.07 3.89
CA ALA A 133 -2.67 -1.35 2.68
C ALA A 133 -1.53 -0.41 2.24
N ASN A 134 -1.12 -0.49 0.97
CA ASN A 134 -0.12 0.37 0.37
C ASN A 134 -0.74 1.32 -0.67
N LYS A 135 -0.17 2.54 -0.79
CA LYS A 135 -0.54 3.50 -1.83
C LYS A 135 -0.07 3.05 -3.22
N ALA A 136 -0.85 3.44 -4.22
CA ALA A 136 -1.19 2.61 -5.37
C ALA A 136 -0.20 2.64 -6.55
N TYR A 137 0.50 1.51 -6.72
CA TYR A 137 0.90 1.02 -8.03
C TYR A 137 0.11 -0.24 -8.31
N SER A 138 -0.71 -0.27 -9.35
CA SER A 138 -1.54 -1.43 -9.65
C SER A 138 -1.32 -1.91 -11.08
N ASN A 139 -1.63 -3.17 -11.32
CA ASN A 139 -1.61 -3.74 -12.64
C ASN A 139 -2.82 -3.28 -13.45
N VAL A 140 -2.60 -3.11 -14.74
CA VAL A 140 -3.62 -2.67 -15.70
C VAL A 140 -4.50 -3.85 -16.14
N VAL A 141 -5.81 -3.63 -16.31
CA VAL A 141 -6.74 -4.63 -16.90
C VAL A 141 -6.44 -4.77 -18.38
N ARG A 142 -6.57 -6.00 -18.88
CA ARG A 142 -6.67 -6.33 -20.30
C ARG A 142 -7.74 -5.46 -20.99
N ASP A 143 -7.31 -4.38 -21.61
CA ASP A 143 -8.00 -3.76 -22.74
C ASP A 143 -6.97 -3.74 -23.85
N GLY A 144 -7.04 -4.74 -24.74
CA GLY A 144 -5.97 -5.10 -25.68
C GLY A 144 -5.33 -3.87 -26.32
N GLY A 145 -3.99 -3.90 -26.49
CA GLY A 145 -3.20 -2.77 -26.94
C GLY A 145 -3.77 -2.11 -28.20
N LYS A 146 -4.50 -1.00 -28.01
CA LYS A 146 -5.00 -0.17 -29.11
C LYS A 146 -3.89 0.80 -29.49
N ARG A 147 -3.79 1.25 -30.74
CA ARG A 147 -2.73 2.19 -31.17
C ARG A 147 -3.35 3.54 -31.50
N ALA A 148 -2.95 4.59 -30.77
CA ALA A 148 -3.35 5.97 -31.06
C ALA A 148 -2.15 6.91 -30.94
N LYS A 149 -2.06 7.91 -31.82
CA LYS A 149 -0.96 8.89 -31.82
C LYS A 149 -1.19 9.92 -30.71
N ARG A 150 -0.26 10.03 -29.74
CA ARG A 150 -0.38 10.93 -28.57
C ARG A 150 0.80 11.89 -28.37
N HIS A 151 1.50 12.27 -29.43
CA HIS A 151 2.60 13.25 -29.37
C HIS A 151 2.24 14.56 -28.63
N PRO A 152 1.03 15.14 -28.80
CA PRO A 152 0.64 16.34 -28.05
C PRO A 152 0.55 16.12 -26.53
N ALA A 153 0.03 14.97 -26.08
CA ALA A 153 -0.09 14.65 -24.66
C ALA A 153 1.28 14.40 -24.00
N ALA A 154 2.22 13.81 -24.74
CA ALA A 154 3.61 13.67 -24.28
C ALA A 154 4.29 15.05 -24.12
N ARG A 155 4.05 15.98 -25.04
CA ARG A 155 4.56 17.37 -24.93
C ARG A 155 3.96 18.10 -23.72
N SER A 156 2.66 17.93 -23.44
CA SER A 156 2.04 18.46 -22.23
C SER A 156 2.63 17.84 -20.95
N HIS A 157 2.95 16.54 -20.96
CA HIS A 157 3.62 15.88 -19.83
C HIS A 157 5.02 16.46 -19.58
N VAL A 158 5.81 16.69 -20.64
CA VAL A 158 7.13 17.33 -20.54
C VAL A 158 7.02 18.74 -19.94
N ALA A 159 6.09 19.55 -20.43
CA ALA A 159 5.87 20.90 -19.91
C ALA A 159 5.50 20.91 -18.41
N ASN A 160 4.77 19.89 -17.94
CA ASN A 160 4.30 19.80 -16.57
C ASN A 160 5.32 19.22 -15.58
N PHE A 161 6.17 18.28 -16.01
CA PHE A 161 7.03 17.50 -15.09
C PHE A 161 8.54 17.69 -15.31
N TYR A 162 8.99 18.03 -16.52
CA TYR A 162 10.41 18.24 -16.82
C TYR A 162 10.84 19.71 -16.75
N ALA A 163 9.89 20.66 -16.75
CA ALA A 163 10.19 22.06 -16.50
C ALA A 163 10.55 22.28 -15.02
N ASN A 164 11.60 23.06 -14.74
CA ASN A 164 12.09 23.37 -13.38
C ASN A 164 11.13 24.28 -12.56
N THR A 165 9.88 24.42 -13.00
CA THR A 165 8.82 25.11 -12.29
C THR A 165 8.19 24.15 -11.29
N SER A 166 8.42 24.44 -10.02
CA SER A 166 7.89 23.71 -8.86
C SER A 166 6.41 23.35 -9.03
N SER A 167 6.11 22.06 -8.95
CA SER A 167 4.80 21.46 -8.65
C SER A 167 3.69 21.59 -9.70
N SER A 168 3.70 20.72 -10.71
CA SER A 168 2.43 20.20 -11.21
C SER A 168 1.75 19.41 -10.08
N THR A 169 0.60 19.88 -9.61
CA THR A 169 -0.27 19.19 -8.64
C THR A 169 -1.01 17.99 -9.26
N ALA A 170 -0.88 17.80 -10.58
CA ALA A 170 -1.51 16.69 -11.28
C ALA A 170 -0.77 15.37 -10.99
N PRO A 171 -1.47 14.30 -10.60
CA PRO A 171 -0.83 13.00 -10.41
C PRO A 171 -0.37 12.44 -11.76
N SER A 172 0.92 12.08 -11.86
CA SER A 172 1.44 11.32 -13.00
C SER A 172 0.98 9.86 -12.92
N ILE A 173 0.59 9.31 -14.07
CA ILE A 173 0.24 7.89 -14.24
C ILE A 173 1.47 6.97 -14.27
N PHE A 174 2.64 7.52 -14.62
CA PHE A 174 3.90 6.77 -14.71
C PHE A 174 4.48 6.51 -13.31
N ILE A 175 5.24 5.42 -13.15
CA ILE A 175 5.90 5.10 -11.87
C ILE A 175 6.81 6.24 -11.42
N ARG A 176 7.65 6.72 -12.35
CA ARG A 176 8.45 7.93 -12.19
C ARG A 176 7.94 9.01 -13.14
N PRO A 177 7.67 10.24 -12.65
CA PRO A 177 7.19 11.32 -13.51
C PRO A 177 8.23 11.79 -14.53
N THR A 178 9.51 11.67 -14.18
CA THR A 178 10.66 12.02 -15.02
C THR A 178 11.67 10.87 -15.06
N LEU A 179 12.40 10.77 -16.16
CA LEU A 179 13.51 9.84 -16.34
C LEU A 179 14.83 10.63 -16.30
N PRO A 180 15.86 10.12 -15.61
CA PRO A 180 17.13 10.82 -15.46
C PRO A 180 17.96 10.79 -16.74
N TYR A 181 18.66 11.89 -16.99
CA TYR A 181 19.58 12.03 -18.13
C TYR A 181 20.66 13.06 -17.80
N ASP A 182 21.82 12.88 -18.43
CA ASP A 182 22.97 13.75 -18.35
C ASP A 182 23.25 14.40 -19.69
N ILE A 183 23.81 15.61 -19.64
CA ILE A 183 24.19 16.39 -20.80
C ILE A 183 25.70 16.61 -20.77
N SER A 184 26.36 16.35 -21.90
CA SER A 184 27.77 16.63 -22.13
C SER A 184 27.95 17.49 -23.38
N ILE A 185 28.84 18.46 -23.32
CA ILE A 185 29.18 19.36 -24.45
C ILE A 185 30.57 19.06 -25.05
N PHE A 186 31.21 17.99 -24.60
CA PHE A 186 32.57 17.59 -24.99
C PHE A 186 32.60 16.24 -25.71
N ALA A 187 31.52 15.90 -26.42
CA ALA A 187 31.44 14.64 -27.13
C ALA A 187 32.15 14.72 -28.49
N PRO A 188 32.76 13.61 -28.96
CA PRO A 188 33.34 13.55 -30.29
C PRO A 188 32.25 13.63 -31.36
N TYR A 189 32.56 14.31 -32.45
CA TYR A 189 31.67 14.46 -33.59
C TYR A 189 31.40 13.09 -34.26
N PRO A 190 30.13 12.72 -34.51
CA PRO A 190 29.76 11.37 -34.90
C PRO A 190 30.04 11.03 -36.37
N PHE A 191 30.34 12.02 -37.22
CA PHE A 191 30.59 11.78 -38.65
C PHE A 191 32.09 11.83 -38.99
N PRO A 192 32.56 11.06 -39.99
CA PRO A 192 33.97 11.06 -40.40
C PRO A 192 34.49 12.42 -40.89
N ALA A 193 33.62 13.26 -41.47
CA ALA A 193 33.97 14.58 -42.01
C ALA A 193 34.06 15.65 -40.90
N ARG A 194 35.11 15.57 -40.08
CA ARG A 194 35.31 16.39 -38.87
C ARG A 194 35.31 17.90 -39.11
N ASP A 195 35.71 18.34 -40.30
CA ASP A 195 35.88 19.75 -40.65
C ASP A 195 34.56 20.49 -40.90
N ARG A 196 33.44 19.75 -41.01
CA ARG A 196 32.10 20.31 -41.26
C ARG A 196 31.34 20.68 -39.98
N CYS A 197 31.90 20.33 -38.83
CA CYS A 197 31.31 20.55 -37.52
C CYS A 197 31.46 22.02 -37.09
N ILE A 198 30.36 22.77 -37.01
CA ILE A 198 30.37 24.20 -36.65
C ILE A 198 31.04 24.47 -35.28
N PRO A 199 30.74 23.72 -34.20
CA PRO A 199 31.38 23.95 -32.89
C PRO A 199 32.78 23.33 -32.76
N GLY A 200 33.24 22.55 -33.74
CA GLY A 200 34.52 21.83 -33.73
C GLY A 200 34.40 20.34 -33.40
N PRO A 201 35.44 19.54 -33.69
CA PRO A 201 35.37 18.07 -33.73
C PRO A 201 35.10 17.37 -32.39
N ASP A 202 35.41 18.02 -31.25
CA ASP A 202 35.24 17.47 -29.90
C ASP A 202 34.25 18.28 -29.05
N ARG A 203 33.42 19.09 -29.69
CA ARG A 203 32.40 19.94 -29.03
C ARG A 203 30.99 19.60 -29.48
N ALA A 204 30.75 18.32 -29.79
CA ALA A 204 29.40 17.86 -30.06
C ALA A 204 28.60 17.82 -28.75
N PHE A 205 27.32 18.15 -28.87
CA PHE A 205 26.36 18.13 -27.77
C PHE A 205 25.77 16.72 -27.65
N SER A 206 26.02 16.05 -26.54
CA SER A 206 25.54 14.70 -26.30
C SER A 206 24.60 14.67 -25.11
N ILE A 207 23.47 13.99 -25.26
CA ILE A 207 22.55 13.67 -24.18
C ILE A 207 22.56 12.15 -23.99
N THR A 208 22.81 11.71 -22.77
CA THR A 208 22.81 10.30 -22.39
C THR A 208 21.85 10.08 -21.25
N SER A 209 20.89 9.17 -21.41
CA SER A 209 20.10 8.71 -20.27
C SER A 209 20.96 7.85 -19.34
N ASP A 210 20.52 7.72 -18.10
CA ASP A 210 21.00 6.61 -17.27
C ASP A 210 20.55 5.27 -17.86
N PHE A 211 21.04 4.17 -17.29
CA PHE A 211 20.47 2.85 -17.54
C PHE A 211 19.02 2.79 -17.01
N LEU A 212 18.07 2.94 -17.93
CA LEU A 212 16.65 2.94 -17.65
C LEU A 212 16.18 1.51 -17.38
N SER A 213 15.75 1.24 -16.15
CA SER A 213 15.22 -0.07 -15.74
C SER A 213 13.78 -0.26 -16.23
N SER A 214 13.55 -1.35 -16.98
CA SER A 214 12.20 -1.76 -17.42
C SER A 214 11.21 -1.90 -16.26
N HIS A 215 11.65 -2.33 -15.08
CA HIS A 215 10.79 -2.53 -13.91
C HIS A 215 10.57 -1.24 -13.12
N GLU A 216 11.65 -0.59 -12.70
CA GLU A 216 11.57 0.52 -11.73
C GLU A 216 11.20 1.86 -12.37
N MET A 217 11.50 2.04 -13.66
CA MET A 217 11.31 3.31 -14.36
C MET A 217 10.17 3.24 -15.39
N LEU A 218 10.02 2.10 -16.08
CA LEU A 218 8.97 1.89 -17.09
C LEU A 218 7.75 1.10 -16.56
N GLY A 219 7.87 0.44 -15.41
CA GLY A 219 6.77 -0.24 -14.74
C GLY A 219 6.39 -1.60 -15.30
N ILE A 220 7.29 -2.29 -16.01
CA ILE A 220 7.05 -3.66 -16.45
C ILE A 220 7.28 -4.61 -15.26
N ASN A 221 6.23 -5.29 -14.81
CA ASN A 221 6.28 -6.25 -13.69
C ASN A 221 6.92 -7.59 -14.13
N ALA A 222 8.24 -7.58 -14.30
CA ALA A 222 9.04 -8.75 -14.66
C ALA A 222 9.84 -9.28 -13.46
N LYS A 223 10.07 -10.60 -13.44
CA LYS A 223 11.02 -11.26 -12.53
C LYS A 223 12.43 -10.70 -12.74
N PHE A 224 13.29 -10.82 -11.74
CA PHE A 224 14.65 -10.26 -11.80
C PHE A 224 15.44 -10.70 -13.05
N GLU A 225 15.33 -11.98 -13.43
CA GLU A 225 16.02 -12.58 -14.60
C GLU A 225 15.52 -12.05 -15.95
N ASP A 226 14.29 -11.53 -15.99
CA ASP A 226 13.62 -11.06 -17.22
C ASP A 226 13.67 -9.53 -17.38
N ARG A 227 14.32 -8.84 -16.44
CA ARG A 227 14.45 -7.37 -16.46
C ARG A 227 15.52 -6.96 -17.46
N VAL A 228 15.17 -5.96 -18.27
CA VAL A 228 16.09 -5.33 -19.22
C VAL A 228 16.37 -3.90 -18.77
N SER A 229 17.61 -3.46 -18.94
CA SER A 229 18.04 -2.06 -18.83
C SER A 229 18.39 -1.52 -20.21
N ILE A 230 18.04 -0.26 -20.47
CA ILE A 230 18.30 0.41 -21.75
C ILE A 230 18.95 1.75 -21.49
N GLN A 231 19.95 2.09 -22.29
CA GLN A 231 20.57 3.40 -22.29
C GLN A 231 20.35 4.06 -23.65
N LEU A 232 19.83 5.29 -23.64
CA LEU A 232 19.65 6.10 -24.83
C LEU A 232 20.76 7.14 -24.88
N SER A 233 21.59 7.09 -25.91
CA SER A 233 22.63 8.07 -26.17
C SER A 233 22.36 8.76 -27.49
N LEU A 234 22.44 10.09 -27.48
CA LEU A 234 22.14 10.89 -28.65
C LEU A 234 23.14 12.05 -28.74
N THR A 235 23.93 12.02 -29.80
CA THR A 235 24.96 13.02 -30.06
C THR A 235 24.55 13.88 -31.25
N TYR A 236 24.54 15.19 -31.02
CA TYR A 236 24.16 16.22 -31.96
C TYR A 236 25.32 17.15 -32.22
N SER A 237 25.52 17.51 -33.48
CA SER A 237 26.35 18.65 -33.79
C SER A 237 25.80 19.35 -35.03
N PRO A 238 25.69 20.69 -35.00
CA PRO A 238 25.31 21.45 -36.18
C PRO A 238 26.44 21.39 -37.22
N VAL A 239 26.04 21.25 -38.48
CA VAL A 239 26.94 20.99 -39.61
C VAL A 239 26.71 22.00 -40.72
N HIS A 240 27.77 22.36 -41.46
CA HIS A 240 27.62 23.11 -42.69
C HIS A 240 27.00 22.22 -43.78
N THR A 241 25.87 22.67 -44.34
CA THR A 241 25.08 21.91 -45.35
C THR A 241 24.89 22.65 -46.67
N ASP A 242 25.49 23.84 -46.80
CA ASP A 242 25.26 24.76 -47.91
C ASP A 242 25.62 24.15 -49.29
N ASP A 243 26.56 23.20 -49.30
CA ASP A 243 27.02 22.48 -50.49
C ASP A 243 26.36 21.10 -50.70
N LEU A 244 25.49 20.67 -49.77
CA LEU A 244 24.84 19.35 -49.78
C LEU A 244 23.32 19.43 -49.96
N THR A 245 22.81 20.57 -50.43
CA THR A 245 21.37 20.78 -50.67
C THR A 245 21.09 21.11 -52.14
N GLN A 246 20.00 20.58 -52.66
CA GLN A 246 19.50 20.91 -54.00
C GLN A 246 18.00 21.21 -53.93
N GLU A 247 17.61 22.37 -54.44
CA GLU A 247 16.19 22.68 -54.63
C GLU A 247 15.69 22.06 -55.93
N THR A 248 14.60 21.30 -55.82
CA THR A 248 13.93 20.66 -56.95
C THR A 248 12.44 20.97 -56.89
N GLY A 249 11.90 21.62 -57.93
CA GLY A 249 10.49 21.97 -58.03
C GLY A 249 9.76 21.12 -59.07
N ASN A 250 8.60 20.57 -58.71
CA ASN A 250 7.65 19.91 -59.62
C ASN A 250 6.25 20.53 -59.47
N GLU A 251 5.28 20.11 -60.29
CA GLU A 251 3.87 20.55 -60.21
C GLU A 251 3.23 20.30 -58.82
N ASP A 252 3.78 19.38 -58.02
CA ASP A 252 3.35 19.02 -56.65
C ASP A 252 3.99 19.87 -55.53
N GLY A 253 4.84 20.85 -55.86
CA GLY A 253 5.46 21.79 -54.91
C GLY A 253 6.99 21.85 -54.96
N ASP A 254 7.55 22.74 -54.15
CA ASP A 254 9.00 22.93 -54.00
C ASP A 254 9.58 21.96 -52.96
N PHE A 255 10.59 21.19 -53.38
CA PHE A 255 11.28 20.24 -52.52
C PHE A 255 12.72 20.67 -52.29
N MET A 256 13.19 20.50 -51.06
CA MET A 256 14.59 20.60 -50.68
C MET A 256 15.16 19.21 -50.46
N GLU A 257 16.16 18.84 -51.26
CA GLU A 257 16.84 17.54 -51.19
C GLU A 257 18.19 17.70 -50.51
N PHE A 258 18.48 16.86 -49.52
CA PHE A 258 19.73 16.82 -48.76
C PHE A 258 20.53 15.56 -49.12
N PHE A 259 21.81 15.73 -49.47
CA PHE A 259 22.73 14.68 -49.91
C PHE A 259 23.78 14.36 -48.82
N LEU A 260 23.31 13.82 -47.71
CA LEU A 260 24.10 13.36 -46.57
C LEU A 260 24.50 11.85 -46.67
N GLY A 261 24.31 11.22 -47.83
CA GLY A 261 24.57 9.80 -48.12
C GLY A 261 23.43 9.10 -48.90
N PRO A 262 23.72 8.18 -49.83
CA PRO A 262 22.67 7.51 -50.63
C PRO A 262 21.86 6.51 -49.81
N ILE A 263 20.54 6.45 -50.03
CA ILE A 263 19.72 5.33 -49.55
C ILE A 263 19.81 4.23 -50.61
N TYR A 264 20.65 3.23 -50.34
CA TYR A 264 20.90 2.12 -51.28
C TYR A 264 19.59 1.48 -51.77
N GLY A 265 19.34 1.60 -53.07
CA GLY A 265 18.19 0.99 -53.75
C GLY A 265 16.87 1.77 -53.68
N ALA A 266 16.84 2.98 -53.12
CA ALA A 266 15.62 3.80 -53.04
C ALA A 266 15.76 5.17 -53.72
N THR A 267 16.64 6.04 -53.23
CA THR A 267 16.76 7.44 -53.69
C THR A 267 18.21 7.91 -53.69
N ASN A 268 18.53 8.81 -54.63
CA ASN A 268 19.86 9.43 -54.72
C ASN A 268 20.10 10.53 -53.67
N TYR A 269 19.04 11.03 -53.03
CA TYR A 269 19.10 11.94 -51.89
C TYR A 269 18.87 11.18 -50.56
N THR A 270 19.37 11.74 -49.46
CA THR A 270 19.24 11.19 -48.09
C THR A 270 17.94 11.58 -47.44
N TYR A 271 17.52 12.82 -47.66
CA TYR A 271 16.29 13.35 -47.10
C TYR A 271 15.71 14.38 -48.07
N ARG A 272 14.44 14.22 -48.43
CA ARG A 272 13.71 15.18 -49.25
C ARG A 272 12.61 15.78 -48.42
N TYR A 273 12.73 17.07 -48.16
CA TYR A 273 11.74 17.85 -47.48
C TYR A 273 10.87 18.54 -48.51
N ASN A 274 9.60 18.11 -48.65
CA ASN A 274 8.62 18.93 -49.35
C ASN A 274 8.37 20.16 -48.48
N LYS A 275 8.47 21.38 -49.06
CA LYS A 275 8.07 22.60 -48.34
C LYS A 275 6.58 22.56 -47.91
N ALA A 276 5.79 21.59 -48.40
CA ALA A 276 4.36 21.43 -48.13
C ALA A 276 3.89 20.23 -47.27
N ILE A 277 4.51 19.03 -47.20
CA ILE A 277 4.01 17.87 -46.38
C ILE A 277 5.11 16.79 -46.18
N GLY A 278 5.24 16.18 -44.98
CA GLY A 278 6.22 15.10 -44.71
C GLY A 278 5.65 13.85 -44.01
N ASN A 279 6.02 12.63 -44.47
CA ASN A 279 5.85 11.39 -43.69
C ASN A 279 6.68 10.18 -44.18
N LYS A 280 7.14 9.36 -43.21
CA LYS A 280 7.70 7.97 -43.22
C LYS A 280 9.17 7.83 -43.66
N THR A 281 10.02 7.03 -43.00
CA THR A 281 9.91 5.58 -42.69
C THR A 281 10.76 5.13 -41.49
N GLY A 282 10.30 4.10 -40.75
CA GLY A 282 10.99 3.45 -39.64
C GLY A 282 11.77 2.18 -40.01
N ILE A 283 12.74 1.79 -39.18
CA ILE A 283 13.59 0.58 -39.30
C ILE A 283 13.63 -0.14 -37.95
N GLY A 284 13.61 -1.48 -37.96
CA GLY A 284 13.66 -2.35 -36.76
C GLY A 284 14.76 -3.42 -36.82
N TYR A 285 15.11 -4.00 -35.67
CA TYR A 285 16.07 -5.10 -35.49
C TYR A 285 15.55 -6.18 -34.53
N LEU A 286 16.03 -7.43 -34.70
CA LEU A 286 15.61 -8.69 -34.04
C LEU A 286 16.61 -9.19 -32.97
N ILE A 287 16.14 -9.70 -31.82
CA ILE A 287 16.95 -10.37 -30.75
C ILE A 287 16.16 -11.56 -30.12
N HIS A 288 16.83 -12.50 -29.42
CA HIS A 288 16.47 -13.89 -29.03
C HIS A 288 15.47 -14.12 -27.84
N THR A 289 15.11 -15.39 -27.55
CA THR A 289 13.74 -15.96 -27.35
C THR A 289 13.11 -16.12 -25.95
N THR A 290 13.58 -15.52 -24.85
CA THR A 290 12.80 -15.52 -23.57
C THR A 290 12.66 -14.14 -22.93
N GLN A 291 13.70 -13.31 -23.02
CA GLN A 291 13.63 -11.86 -22.78
C GLN A 291 12.86 -11.12 -23.88
N LEU A 292 12.53 -11.83 -24.98
CA LEU A 292 11.92 -11.29 -26.20
C LEU A 292 10.61 -10.56 -25.94
N SER A 293 9.71 -11.03 -25.08
CA SER A 293 8.41 -10.36 -24.94
C SER A 293 8.53 -8.98 -24.27
N THR A 294 9.44 -8.86 -23.28
CA THR A 294 9.73 -7.59 -22.61
C THR A 294 10.54 -6.68 -23.54
N ALA A 295 11.55 -7.23 -24.22
CA ALA A 295 12.39 -6.49 -25.16
C ALA A 295 11.60 -6.01 -26.39
N ASP A 296 10.78 -6.86 -27.02
CA ASP A 296 9.94 -6.54 -28.19
C ASP A 296 8.98 -5.39 -27.91
N ARG A 297 8.34 -5.41 -26.74
CA ARG A 297 7.49 -4.30 -26.25
C ARG A 297 8.26 -2.98 -26.16
N ILE A 298 9.49 -3.03 -25.63
CA ILE A 298 10.29 -1.81 -25.49
C ILE A 298 10.88 -1.37 -26.84
N LEU A 299 11.35 -2.30 -27.68
CA LEU A 299 11.90 -2.03 -29.00
C LEU A 299 10.88 -1.35 -29.92
N TYR A 300 9.63 -1.83 -29.93
CA TYR A 300 8.55 -1.16 -30.64
C TYR A 300 8.33 0.27 -30.11
N SER A 301 8.34 0.43 -28.79
CA SER A 301 8.17 1.75 -28.15
C SER A 301 9.32 2.69 -28.54
N LEU A 302 10.56 2.21 -28.56
CA LEU A 302 11.76 2.94 -28.99
C LEU A 302 11.71 3.35 -30.47
N ALA A 303 11.21 2.46 -31.34
CA ALA A 303 11.04 2.77 -32.75
C ALA A 303 10.03 3.90 -32.99
N GLN A 304 9.08 4.10 -32.07
CA GLN A 304 8.08 5.17 -32.15
C GLN A 304 8.47 6.42 -31.35
N SER A 305 9.37 6.33 -30.38
CA SER A 305 9.82 7.41 -29.50
C SER A 305 11.21 7.96 -29.88
N ASN A 306 11.42 8.26 -31.17
CA ASN A 306 12.67 8.84 -31.64
C ASN A 306 12.47 10.30 -32.09
N THR A 307 13.57 11.04 -32.21
CA THR A 307 13.51 12.48 -32.54
C THR A 307 12.83 12.73 -33.88
N TYR A 308 13.03 11.86 -34.87
CA TYR A 308 12.39 12.00 -36.17
C TYR A 308 10.86 11.86 -36.07
N THR A 309 10.35 10.82 -35.40
CA THR A 309 8.90 10.61 -35.25
C THR A 309 8.26 11.70 -34.40
N THR A 310 8.95 12.20 -33.39
CA THR A 310 8.49 13.32 -32.55
C THR A 310 8.36 14.61 -33.37
N VAL A 311 9.39 14.99 -34.13
CA VAL A 311 9.37 16.21 -34.94
C VAL A 311 8.36 16.10 -36.09
N ALA A 312 8.33 14.96 -36.79
CA ALA A 312 7.43 14.74 -37.92
C ALA A 312 5.94 14.76 -37.52
N ASN A 313 5.58 14.21 -36.35
CA ASN A 313 4.19 14.19 -35.90
C ASN A 313 3.74 15.46 -35.17
N LEU A 314 4.65 16.22 -34.55
CA LEU A 314 4.33 17.50 -33.90
C LEU A 314 4.39 18.68 -34.89
N GLY A 315 5.11 18.55 -36.01
CA GLY A 315 5.25 19.62 -37.00
C GLY A 315 5.87 20.88 -36.40
N THR A 316 5.27 22.05 -36.64
CA THR A 316 5.72 23.33 -36.08
C THR A 316 5.58 23.40 -34.54
N ALA A 317 4.75 22.54 -33.95
CA ALA A 317 4.67 22.35 -32.50
C ALA A 317 5.79 21.43 -31.96
N ALA A 318 6.79 21.07 -32.76
CA ALA A 318 8.00 20.44 -32.23
C ALA A 318 8.94 21.49 -31.61
N LEU A 319 8.85 22.75 -32.03
CA LEU A 319 9.74 23.83 -31.63
C LEU A 319 9.16 24.63 -30.45
N TRP A 320 9.95 24.84 -29.41
CA TRP A 320 9.68 25.76 -28.31
C TRP A 320 9.76 27.22 -28.74
N ALA A 321 10.54 27.53 -29.77
CA ALA A 321 10.55 28.83 -30.43
C ALA A 321 9.15 29.28 -30.87
N ASN A 322 8.27 28.35 -31.25
CA ASN A 322 6.88 28.66 -31.61
C ASN A 322 6.07 29.25 -30.44
N ASN A 323 6.44 28.93 -29.19
CA ASN A 323 5.80 29.51 -28.00
C ASN A 323 6.26 30.95 -27.72
N MET A 324 7.33 31.42 -28.37
CA MET A 324 7.85 32.79 -28.24
C MET A 324 7.22 33.75 -29.26
N VAL A 325 6.45 33.22 -30.20
CA VAL A 325 5.71 34.01 -31.19
C VAL A 325 4.47 34.60 -30.52
N THR A 326 4.35 35.93 -30.56
CA THR A 326 3.17 36.64 -30.07
C THR A 326 2.54 37.41 -31.23
N GLY A 327 1.33 37.01 -31.63
CA GLY A 327 0.70 37.52 -32.85
C GLY A 327 1.45 37.05 -34.10
N HIS A 328 1.97 37.99 -34.89
CA HIS A 328 2.77 37.72 -36.10
C HIS A 328 4.26 38.07 -35.94
N VAL A 329 4.70 38.36 -34.70
CA VAL A 329 6.07 38.83 -34.42
C VAL A 329 6.83 37.76 -33.64
N SER A 330 8.02 37.41 -34.13
CA SER A 330 9.01 36.61 -33.41
C SER A 330 10.15 37.52 -32.99
N PHE A 331 10.53 37.48 -31.72
CA PHE A 331 11.78 38.10 -31.26
C PHE A 331 12.98 37.28 -31.76
N GLY A 332 14.17 37.89 -31.79
CA GLY A 332 15.40 37.20 -32.14
C GLY A 332 15.65 36.02 -31.18
N LEU A 333 15.98 34.86 -31.75
CA LEU A 333 16.26 33.66 -30.96
C LEU A 333 17.70 33.73 -30.42
N PRO A 334 17.96 33.27 -29.18
CA PRO A 334 19.31 33.10 -28.67
C PRO A 334 20.12 32.13 -29.54
N GLU A 335 21.44 32.33 -29.65
CA GLU A 335 22.34 31.45 -30.42
C GLU A 335 22.28 29.98 -29.93
N ASP A 336 21.96 29.77 -28.66
CA ASP A 336 21.85 28.46 -28.01
C ASP A 336 20.44 27.87 -28.02
N GLN A 337 19.46 28.51 -28.67
CA GLN A 337 18.07 28.04 -28.71
C GLN A 337 17.97 26.60 -29.20
N TRP A 338 18.79 26.20 -30.17
CA TRP A 338 18.81 24.83 -30.70
C TRP A 338 19.11 23.77 -29.62
N LYS A 339 19.91 24.10 -28.59
CA LYS A 339 20.18 23.21 -27.46
C LYS A 339 18.91 22.98 -26.65
N THR A 340 18.14 24.03 -26.39
CA THR A 340 16.84 23.94 -25.71
C THR A 340 15.83 23.13 -26.50
N GLU A 341 15.81 23.28 -27.83
CA GLU A 341 14.96 22.47 -28.72
C GLU A 341 15.30 20.98 -28.64
N VAL A 342 16.60 20.67 -28.76
CA VAL A 342 17.11 19.30 -28.71
C VAL A 342 16.82 18.63 -27.35
N ILE A 343 17.01 19.35 -26.24
CA ILE A 343 16.63 18.87 -24.91
C ILE A 343 15.12 18.60 -24.84
N GLY A 344 14.30 19.50 -25.38
CA GLY A 344 12.85 19.35 -25.43
C GLY A 344 12.40 18.14 -26.23
N TRP A 345 13.02 17.86 -27.38
CA TRP A 345 12.75 16.66 -28.18
C TRP A 345 13.15 15.40 -27.42
N PHE A 346 14.31 15.40 -26.76
CA PHE A 346 14.77 14.26 -25.97
C PHE A 346 13.84 13.97 -24.78
N GLN A 347 13.41 14.99 -24.04
CA GLN A 347 12.42 14.85 -22.98
C GLN A 347 11.08 14.32 -23.52
N THR A 348 10.65 14.79 -24.70
CA THR A 348 9.43 14.32 -25.36
C THR A 348 9.56 12.85 -25.76
N ASN A 349 10.72 12.43 -26.28
CA ASN A 349 11.02 11.03 -26.58
C ASN A 349 10.93 10.17 -25.30
N LEU A 350 11.49 10.62 -24.18
CA LEU A 350 11.41 9.91 -22.89
C LEU A 350 9.96 9.78 -22.39
N ALA A 351 9.18 10.86 -22.45
CA ALA A 351 7.77 10.84 -22.06
C ALA A 351 6.93 9.94 -22.99
N MET A 352 7.23 9.95 -24.29
CA MET A 352 6.62 9.05 -25.26
C MET A 352 6.96 7.58 -25.02
N LEU A 353 8.20 7.28 -24.64
CA LEU A 353 8.62 5.93 -24.28
C LEU A 353 7.78 5.40 -23.10
N GLN A 354 7.60 6.22 -22.05
CA GLN A 354 6.74 5.87 -20.92
C GLN A 354 5.28 5.67 -21.34
N ALA A 355 4.76 6.54 -22.22
CA ALA A 355 3.38 6.45 -22.71
C ALA A 355 3.15 5.18 -23.55
N HIS A 356 4.04 4.89 -24.50
CA HIS A 356 3.93 3.70 -25.38
C HIS A 356 4.01 2.39 -24.59
N VAL A 357 4.86 2.34 -23.56
CA VAL A 357 4.91 1.18 -22.67
C VAL A 357 3.57 1.01 -21.96
N VAL A 358 2.95 2.07 -21.41
CA VAL A 358 1.63 1.95 -20.75
C VAL A 358 0.50 1.63 -21.73
N ASP A 359 0.47 2.29 -22.89
CA ASP A 359 -0.57 2.13 -23.92
C ASP A 359 -0.62 0.70 -24.50
N PHE A 360 0.51 -0.03 -24.46
CA PHE A 360 0.55 -1.44 -24.80
C PHE A 360 -0.42 -2.28 -23.96
N ALA A 361 -0.58 -1.94 -22.67
CA ALA A 361 -1.40 -2.69 -21.70
C ALA A 361 -2.82 -2.13 -21.56
N SER A 362 -2.99 -0.81 -21.65
CA SER A 362 -4.30 -0.15 -21.67
C SER A 362 -4.21 1.10 -22.52
N ASN A 363 -4.94 1.14 -23.63
CA ASN A 363 -5.13 2.38 -24.37
C ASN A 363 -6.51 2.97 -24.07
N THR A 364 -6.50 4.24 -23.65
CA THR A 364 -7.69 5.04 -23.30
C THR A 364 -8.12 6.00 -24.41
N ALA A 365 -7.49 5.94 -25.58
CA ALA A 365 -7.82 6.79 -26.71
C ALA A 365 -9.12 6.35 -27.37
N ASP A 366 -9.97 7.33 -27.66
CA ASP A 366 -11.09 7.15 -28.57
C ASP A 366 -10.51 6.86 -29.97
N LEU A 367 -10.84 5.68 -30.49
CA LEU A 367 -10.33 5.16 -31.76
C LEU A 367 -10.87 5.95 -32.96
N GLY A 368 -11.92 6.75 -32.75
CA GLY A 368 -12.72 7.27 -33.84
C GLY A 368 -13.31 6.14 -34.70
N PRO A 369 -13.98 6.46 -35.80
CA PRO A 369 -14.65 5.47 -36.65
C PRO A 369 -13.70 4.52 -37.41
N PHE A 370 -12.40 4.80 -37.46
CA PHE A 370 -11.42 4.05 -38.26
C PHE A 370 -10.27 3.41 -37.45
N GLY A 371 -10.26 3.54 -36.12
CA GLY A 371 -9.25 2.92 -35.28
C GLY A 371 -9.55 1.43 -35.04
N TYR A 372 -8.53 0.58 -35.14
CA TYR A 372 -8.61 -0.84 -34.81
C TYR A 372 -7.64 -1.22 -33.70
N VAL A 373 -7.98 -2.28 -32.96
CA VAL A 373 -7.12 -2.88 -31.93
C VAL A 373 -6.32 -4.00 -32.59
N GLU A 374 -4.98 -3.93 -32.52
CA GLU A 374 -4.15 -5.06 -32.96
C GLU A 374 -3.87 -5.95 -31.74
N PRO A 375 -4.49 -7.14 -31.64
CA PRO A 375 -4.21 -8.05 -30.54
C PRO A 375 -2.74 -8.52 -30.59
N PRO A 376 -2.13 -8.80 -29.42
CA PRO A 376 -0.77 -9.31 -29.38
C PRO A 376 -0.66 -10.63 -30.17
N ARG A 377 0.39 -10.73 -30.99
CA ARG A 377 0.59 -11.84 -31.94
C ARG A 377 0.83 -13.19 -31.25
N ASN A 378 1.39 -13.16 -30.05
CA ASN A 378 1.83 -14.34 -29.30
C ASN A 378 1.20 -14.36 -27.90
N SER A 379 0.98 -15.57 -27.36
CA SER A 379 0.50 -15.78 -25.99
C SER A 379 1.41 -15.14 -24.93
N HIS A 380 2.73 -15.17 -25.12
CA HIS A 380 3.70 -14.53 -24.23
C HIS A 380 3.57 -13.00 -24.19
N LEU A 381 3.28 -12.36 -25.34
CA LEU A 381 3.02 -10.92 -25.39
C LEU A 381 1.66 -10.57 -24.78
N GLN A 382 0.69 -11.48 -24.90
CA GLN A 382 -0.62 -11.33 -24.26
C GLN A 382 -0.52 -11.35 -22.72
N ASP A 383 0.34 -12.21 -22.17
CA ASP A 383 0.63 -12.26 -20.73
C ASP A 383 1.31 -10.97 -20.22
N GLN A 384 2.07 -10.27 -21.08
CA GLN A 384 2.68 -8.98 -20.75
C GLN A 384 1.65 -7.86 -20.53
N CYS A 385 0.43 -7.96 -21.09
CA CYS A 385 -0.60 -6.93 -20.90
C CYS A 385 -1.02 -6.79 -19.43
N THR A 386 -1.00 -7.89 -18.66
CA THR A 386 -1.31 -7.87 -17.21
C THR A 386 -0.11 -7.54 -16.33
N LYS A 387 1.07 -7.36 -16.94
CA LYS A 387 2.36 -7.08 -16.27
C LYS A 387 2.79 -5.62 -16.42
N GLN A 388 1.85 -4.69 -16.49
CA GLN A 388 2.14 -3.26 -16.45
C GLN A 388 1.68 -2.64 -15.14
N LEU A 389 2.60 -2.04 -14.40
CA LEU A 389 2.34 -1.26 -13.21
C LEU A 389 2.12 0.21 -13.59
N VAL A 390 1.02 0.78 -13.09
CA VAL A 390 0.70 2.21 -13.22
C VAL A 390 0.35 2.79 -11.87
N ARG A 391 0.53 4.10 -11.71
CA ARG A 391 0.03 4.82 -10.53
C ARG A 391 -1.48 5.00 -10.64
N ALA A 392 -2.20 4.54 -9.63
CA ALA A 392 -3.66 4.59 -9.57
C ALA A 392 -4.12 5.34 -8.32
N VAL A 393 -4.10 6.68 -8.36
CA VAL A 393 -4.43 7.49 -7.18
C VAL A 393 -5.94 7.59 -7.00
N GLY A 394 -6.46 7.01 -5.92
CA GLY A 394 -7.85 7.25 -5.49
C GLY A 394 -8.91 6.32 -6.09
N GLU A 395 -8.53 5.24 -6.77
CA GLU A 395 -9.48 4.25 -7.33
C GLU A 395 -9.38 2.88 -6.67
N VAL A 396 -8.16 2.42 -6.37
CA VAL A 396 -7.88 1.10 -5.79
C VAL A 396 -6.88 1.16 -4.64
N GLN A 397 -6.84 0.11 -3.83
CA GLN A 397 -5.82 -0.11 -2.79
C GLN A 397 -5.22 -1.51 -2.89
N ASN A 398 -3.94 -1.62 -2.55
CA ASN A 398 -3.20 -2.87 -2.57
C ASN A 398 -2.96 -3.38 -1.15
N PHE A 399 -3.23 -4.66 -0.91
CA PHE A 399 -3.04 -5.32 0.37
C PHE A 399 -1.93 -6.36 0.31
N SER A 400 -1.07 -6.40 1.32
CA SER A 400 -0.12 -7.50 1.51
C SER A 400 -0.86 -8.74 2.00
N VAL A 401 -0.92 -9.79 1.17
CA VAL A 401 -1.62 -11.05 1.52
C VAL A 401 -0.96 -11.73 2.71
N CYS A 402 0.37 -11.76 2.73
CA CYS A 402 1.15 -12.29 3.85
C CYS A 402 0.81 -11.56 5.17
N GLY A 403 0.76 -10.22 5.15
CA GLY A 403 0.40 -9.43 6.33
C GLY A 403 -1.01 -9.70 6.83
N MET A 404 -1.99 -9.83 5.93
CA MET A 404 -3.36 -10.19 6.29
C MET A 404 -3.44 -11.59 6.91
N LEU A 405 -2.77 -12.57 6.32
CA LEU A 405 -2.76 -13.94 6.82
C LEU A 405 -2.17 -14.02 8.22
N ILE A 406 -1.08 -13.31 8.50
CA ILE A 406 -0.49 -13.26 9.85
C ILE A 406 -1.51 -12.70 10.85
N ILE A 407 -2.17 -11.60 10.52
CA ILE A 407 -3.19 -10.99 11.41
C ILE A 407 -4.32 -11.99 11.68
N VAL A 408 -4.84 -12.63 10.63
CA VAL A 408 -5.96 -13.58 10.75
C VAL A 408 -5.57 -14.80 11.58
N CYS A 409 -4.43 -15.43 11.28
CA CYS A 409 -3.97 -16.63 11.97
C CYS A 409 -3.63 -16.36 13.44
N VAL A 410 -2.91 -15.28 13.75
CA VAL A 410 -2.55 -14.93 15.13
C VAL A 410 -3.80 -14.57 15.93
N SER A 411 -4.72 -13.80 15.35
CA SER A 411 -5.98 -13.46 16.01
C SER A 411 -6.83 -14.69 16.30
N ALA A 412 -6.98 -15.59 15.32
CA ALA A 412 -7.71 -16.83 15.50
C ALA A 412 -7.07 -17.72 16.59
N ALA A 413 -5.74 -17.85 16.61
CA ALA A 413 -5.04 -18.61 17.64
C ALA A 413 -5.27 -18.05 19.05
N LEU A 414 -5.23 -16.72 19.22
CA LEU A 414 -5.49 -16.06 20.50
C LEU A 414 -6.93 -16.29 20.99
N ILE A 415 -7.91 -16.17 20.09
CA ILE A 415 -9.32 -16.37 20.42
C ILE A 415 -9.59 -17.84 20.79
N LEU A 416 -9.03 -18.78 20.03
CA LEU A 416 -9.16 -20.21 20.32
C LEU A 416 -8.49 -20.59 21.65
N LEU A 417 -7.33 -20.01 21.93
CA LEU A 417 -6.63 -20.22 23.20
C LEU A 417 -7.47 -19.69 24.38
N ASP A 418 -8.01 -18.47 24.30
CA ASP A 418 -8.89 -17.90 25.33
C ASP A 418 -10.12 -18.78 25.59
N CYS A 419 -10.79 -19.26 24.52
CA CYS A 419 -11.96 -20.13 24.63
C CYS A 419 -11.67 -21.52 25.23
N SER A 420 -10.42 -21.98 25.17
CA SER A 420 -10.01 -23.31 25.63
C SER A 420 -9.18 -23.29 26.92
N LEU A 421 -8.71 -22.12 27.35
CA LEU A 421 -7.74 -21.96 28.43
C LEU A 421 -8.20 -22.63 29.74
N GLU A 422 -9.41 -22.31 30.21
CA GLU A 422 -9.94 -22.88 31.46
C GLU A 422 -10.03 -24.40 31.38
N ARG A 423 -10.55 -24.93 30.27
CA ARG A 423 -10.67 -26.38 30.07
C ARG A 423 -9.31 -27.09 30.03
N ILE A 424 -8.31 -26.47 29.40
CA ILE A 424 -6.96 -27.03 29.34
C ILE A 424 -6.36 -27.06 30.74
N VAL A 425 -6.48 -25.98 31.51
CA VAL A 425 -5.88 -25.92 32.84
C VAL A 425 -6.58 -26.87 33.81
N ASP A 426 -7.91 -26.93 33.79
CA ASP A 426 -8.67 -27.85 34.64
C ASP A 426 -8.36 -29.31 34.26
N PHE A 427 -8.29 -29.63 32.96
CA PHE A 427 -7.87 -30.97 32.50
C PHE A 427 -6.44 -31.33 32.95
N VAL A 428 -5.51 -30.38 32.94
CA VAL A 428 -4.13 -30.61 33.40
C VAL A 428 -4.07 -30.78 34.91
N ASP A 429 -4.77 -29.95 35.69
CA ASP A 429 -4.83 -30.09 37.15
C ASP A 429 -5.47 -31.45 37.52
N ASP A 430 -6.53 -31.88 36.82
CA ASP A 430 -7.16 -33.21 37.00
C ASP A 430 -6.21 -34.36 36.62
N PHE A 431 -5.52 -34.25 35.48
CA PHE A 431 -4.60 -35.28 34.99
C PHE A 431 -3.41 -35.52 35.93
N TYR A 432 -2.95 -34.46 36.61
CA TYR A 432 -1.87 -34.53 37.60
C TYR A 432 -2.37 -34.64 39.05
N GLU A 433 -3.68 -34.83 39.27
CA GLU A 433 -4.33 -34.88 40.59
C GLU A 433 -3.93 -33.71 41.52
N ARG A 434 -3.80 -32.51 40.96
CA ARG A 434 -3.29 -31.34 41.67
C ARG A 434 -4.43 -30.48 42.21
N ASP A 435 -4.67 -30.50 43.52
CA ASP A 435 -5.54 -29.50 44.17
C ASP A 435 -4.84 -28.14 44.23
N SER A 436 -5.05 -27.32 43.19
CA SER A 436 -4.46 -25.99 43.11
C SER A 436 -5.33 -24.97 43.87
N VAL A 437 -4.71 -24.28 44.85
CA VAL A 437 -5.34 -23.14 45.57
C VAL A 437 -5.88 -22.10 44.60
N ALA A 438 -5.18 -21.93 43.46
CA ALA A 438 -5.60 -21.03 42.41
C ALA A 438 -6.86 -21.52 41.69
N GLY A 439 -7.03 -22.83 41.42
CA GLY A 439 -8.26 -23.40 40.88
C GLY A 439 -9.47 -23.12 41.77
N ARG A 440 -9.33 -23.31 43.09
CA ARG A 440 -10.37 -22.97 44.07
C ARG A 440 -10.69 -21.47 44.08
N ALA A 441 -9.67 -20.61 44.01
CA ALA A 441 -9.87 -19.16 43.91
C ALA A 441 -10.59 -18.76 42.60
N ARG A 442 -10.28 -19.40 41.46
CA ARG A 442 -10.95 -19.14 40.17
C ARG A 442 -12.45 -19.43 40.23
N GLN A 443 -12.82 -20.52 40.91
CA GLN A 443 -14.23 -20.86 41.13
C GLN A 443 -14.89 -19.90 42.12
N GLY A 444 -14.21 -19.60 43.23
CA GLY A 444 -14.69 -18.72 44.29
C GLY A 444 -14.96 -17.29 43.82
N ASP A 445 -14.07 -16.74 43.01
CA ASP A 445 -14.12 -15.35 42.51
C ASP A 445 -15.06 -15.17 41.31
N ASN A 446 -15.62 -16.24 40.74
CA ASN A 446 -16.55 -16.14 39.64
C ASN A 446 -17.84 -15.43 40.07
N LYS A 447 -18.34 -14.46 39.28
CA LYS A 447 -19.54 -13.66 39.60
C LYS A 447 -20.76 -14.47 40.06
N LEU A 448 -21.01 -15.64 39.46
CA LEU A 448 -22.15 -16.49 39.82
C LEU A 448 -21.92 -17.22 41.15
N HIS A 449 -20.68 -17.56 41.47
CA HIS A 449 -20.32 -18.16 42.74
C HIS A 449 -20.36 -17.14 43.88
N LEU A 450 -19.91 -15.91 43.62
CA LEU A 450 -20.09 -14.79 44.55
C LEU A 450 -21.57 -14.51 44.84
N LEU A 451 -22.43 -14.60 43.83
CA LEU A 451 -23.89 -14.51 44.03
C LEU A 451 -24.42 -15.67 44.88
N ARG A 452 -24.00 -16.92 44.63
CA ARG A 452 -24.34 -18.08 45.47
C ARG A 452 -24.00 -17.81 46.93
N MET A 453 -22.79 -17.34 47.22
CA MET A 453 -22.35 -17.04 48.59
C MET A 453 -23.20 -15.95 49.24
N ALA A 454 -23.63 -14.95 48.47
CA ALA A 454 -24.52 -13.91 48.96
C ALA A 454 -25.96 -14.39 49.24
N LEU A 455 -26.42 -15.48 48.60
CA LEU A 455 -27.76 -16.05 48.73
C LEU A 455 -27.89 -17.16 49.80
N GLY A 456 -26.83 -17.51 50.54
CA GLY A 456 -26.84 -18.53 51.61
C GLY A 456 -26.41 -19.92 51.13
N GLY A 457 -25.09 -20.18 51.16
CA GLY A 457 -24.37 -21.04 50.22
C GLY A 457 -24.43 -22.57 50.35
N ASP A 458 -25.19 -23.16 51.27
CA ASP A 458 -25.02 -24.59 51.59
C ASP A 458 -25.81 -25.55 50.67
N ASP A 459 -26.97 -25.12 50.14
CA ASP A 459 -27.88 -25.99 49.36
C ASP A 459 -27.70 -25.93 47.82
N TRP A 460 -26.52 -25.58 47.32
CA TRP A 460 -26.28 -25.37 45.87
C TRP A 460 -25.38 -26.45 45.27
N THR A 461 -25.79 -27.02 44.15
CA THR A 461 -25.02 -27.98 43.36
C THR A 461 -24.38 -27.32 42.13
N LEU A 462 -23.30 -27.90 41.62
CA LEU A 462 -22.66 -27.44 40.37
C LEU A 462 -23.38 -28.07 39.18
N GLY A 463 -24.10 -27.25 38.44
CA GLY A 463 -24.74 -27.62 37.19
C GLY A 463 -23.76 -27.63 36.01
N ARG A 464 -24.31 -27.85 34.80
CA ARG A 464 -23.55 -27.84 33.55
C ARG A 464 -22.81 -26.51 33.37
N TRP A 465 -21.59 -26.57 32.84
CA TRP A 465 -20.69 -25.40 32.65
C TRP A 465 -20.25 -24.70 33.95
N GLY A 466 -20.28 -25.40 35.09
CA GLY A 466 -19.82 -24.86 36.37
C GLY A 466 -20.74 -23.78 36.96
N ILE A 467 -22.00 -23.73 36.49
CA ILE A 467 -23.01 -22.78 36.97
C ILE A 467 -23.63 -23.33 38.26
N PRO A 468 -23.66 -22.58 39.38
CA PRO A 468 -24.33 -23.03 40.59
C PRO A 468 -25.85 -23.05 40.36
N VAL A 469 -26.48 -24.20 40.63
CA VAL A 469 -27.92 -24.44 40.50
C VAL A 469 -28.46 -24.98 41.82
N ARG A 470 -29.75 -24.76 42.07
CA ARG A 470 -30.49 -25.30 43.22
C ARG A 470 -31.81 -25.85 42.72
N ASP A 471 -32.21 -27.01 43.22
CA ASP A 471 -33.42 -27.71 42.76
C ASP A 471 -34.72 -27.19 43.42
N ASN A 472 -34.61 -26.41 44.50
CA ASN A 472 -35.75 -25.91 45.26
C ASN A 472 -36.19 -24.51 44.81
N ASP A 473 -37.51 -24.26 44.75
CA ASP A 473 -38.18 -22.97 44.49
C ASP A 473 -38.00 -21.95 45.65
N ALA A 474 -36.76 -21.70 46.06
CA ALA A 474 -36.45 -20.75 47.11
C ALA A 474 -36.73 -19.32 46.65
N LYS A 475 -37.60 -18.61 47.39
CA LYS A 475 -37.85 -17.17 47.17
C LYS A 475 -36.74 -16.36 47.83
N TYR A 476 -36.04 -15.55 47.04
CA TYR A 476 -35.01 -14.63 47.52
C TYR A 476 -35.53 -13.19 47.52
N ASN A 477 -35.27 -12.48 48.61
CA ASN A 477 -35.56 -11.04 48.68
C ASN A 477 -34.49 -10.24 47.93
N ARG A 478 -34.91 -9.12 47.33
CA ARG A 478 -33.97 -8.16 46.73
C ARG A 478 -33.06 -7.58 47.81
N PRO A 479 -31.83 -7.15 47.45
CA PRO A 479 -30.88 -6.66 48.44
C PRO A 479 -31.37 -5.35 49.09
N CYS A 480 -31.25 -5.27 50.41
CA CYS A 480 -31.79 -4.20 51.26
C CYS A 480 -30.69 -3.30 51.81
N ALA A 481 -30.96 -1.99 51.89
CA ALA A 481 -29.99 -1.04 52.42
C ALA A 481 -29.90 -1.15 53.95
N SER A 482 -28.69 -1.31 54.48
CA SER A 482 -28.37 -1.16 55.90
C SER A 482 -27.35 -0.02 56.04
N LYS A 483 -27.85 1.18 56.35
CA LYS A 483 -27.18 2.48 56.63
C LYS A 483 -26.02 2.98 55.71
N ARG A 484 -25.19 2.12 55.09
CA ARG A 484 -24.16 2.43 54.07
C ARG A 484 -23.82 1.27 53.10
N LEU A 485 -24.19 0.01 53.39
CA LEU A 485 -23.92 -1.16 52.53
C LEU A 485 -25.21 -1.95 52.31
N VAL A 486 -25.33 -2.61 51.15
CA VAL A 486 -26.51 -3.39 50.78
C VAL A 486 -26.18 -4.88 50.89
N SER A 487 -27.06 -5.66 51.52
CA SER A 487 -26.92 -7.12 51.65
C SER A 487 -28.19 -7.85 51.21
N TYR A 488 -28.05 -9.11 50.78
CA TYR A 488 -29.17 -10.01 50.63
C TYR A 488 -29.62 -10.48 52.03
N GLY A 489 -30.91 -10.37 52.33
CA GLY A 489 -31.48 -10.84 53.59
C GLY A 489 -31.86 -12.33 53.50
N GLY A 490 -31.43 -13.14 54.46
CA GLY A 490 -31.84 -14.54 54.56
C GLY A 490 -33.32 -14.66 54.93
N SER A 491 -34.07 -15.55 54.26
CA SER A 491 -35.51 -15.71 54.53
C SER A 491 -35.81 -16.52 55.80
N ASN A 492 -34.81 -17.01 56.54
CA ASN A 492 -35.01 -18.02 57.60
C ASN A 492 -34.02 -17.94 58.79
N THR A 493 -33.59 -16.75 59.21
CA THR A 493 -33.01 -16.63 60.56
C THR A 493 -34.11 -16.28 61.54
N GLY A 494 -34.59 -17.29 62.26
CA GLY A 494 -35.37 -17.08 63.48
C GLY A 494 -34.60 -16.13 64.39
N LEU A 495 -35.26 -15.03 64.75
CA LEU A 495 -34.78 -14.07 65.73
C LEU A 495 -34.69 -14.77 67.10
N THR A 496 -33.53 -15.31 67.45
CA THR A 496 -33.14 -15.44 68.87
C THR A 496 -32.48 -14.13 69.25
N GLY A 497 -33.17 -13.37 70.10
CA GLY A 497 -32.87 -11.98 70.37
C GLY A 497 -31.56 -11.78 71.09
N GLU A 498 -30.72 -10.89 70.55
CA GLU A 498 -29.95 -9.92 71.34
C GLU A 498 -29.38 -8.74 70.53
N ASP A 499 -29.91 -8.41 69.34
CA ASP A 499 -29.52 -7.18 68.63
C ASP A 499 -30.76 -6.45 68.10
N ILE A 500 -31.44 -5.78 69.02
CA ILE A 500 -32.52 -4.83 68.72
C ILE A 500 -31.87 -3.52 68.27
N GLY A 501 -31.91 -3.23 66.97
CA GLY A 501 -31.37 -1.98 66.44
C GLY A 501 -31.64 -1.73 64.96
N LEU A 502 -32.92 -1.59 64.60
CA LEU A 502 -33.49 -1.22 63.29
C LEU A 502 -33.73 -2.36 62.30
N MET A 503 -34.96 -2.87 62.34
CA MET A 503 -35.63 -3.44 61.17
C MET A 503 -35.57 -2.45 60.01
N GLN A 504 -35.07 -2.89 58.86
CA GLN A 504 -35.46 -2.31 57.58
C GLN A 504 -36.11 -3.42 56.76
N VAL A 505 -37.44 -3.44 56.81
CA VAL A 505 -38.28 -4.27 55.94
C VAL A 505 -38.14 -3.73 54.52
N CYS A 506 -37.54 -4.49 53.61
CA CYS A 506 -37.85 -4.33 52.20
C CYS A 506 -39.20 -4.96 51.94
N LYS A 507 -40.14 -4.16 51.42
CA LYS A 507 -41.38 -4.68 50.85
C LYS A 507 -41.12 -5.45 49.55
#